data_AF-A0A7Y4SYC5-F1
#
_entry.id   AF-A0A7Y4SYC5-F1
#
_cell.length_a   1.000
_cell.length_b   1.000
_cell.length_c   1.000
_cell.angle_alpha   90.00
_cell.angle_beta   90.00
_cell.angle_gamma   90.00
#
_symmetry.space_group_name_H-M   'P 1'
#
loop_
_entity.id
_entity.type
_entity.pdbx_description
1 polymer ?
#
loop_
_entity_poly.entity_id
_entity_poly.type
_entity_poly.pdbx_seq_one_letter_code
_entity_poly.pdbx_strand_id
1 'polypeptide(L)' 'MQPKNQHSDDFDAVLKRVEEERSRLAVLLPDIDPGDLHAILVAIFQPWGMGRGIFVRQIRPGVYVF' A
#
# COMPACT_ATOMS: atom_id res chain seq x y z
N MET A 1 1.27 -23.57 23.34
CA MET A 1 0.59 -22.65 22.41
C MET A 1 1.51 -21.46 22.23
N GLN A 2 2.14 -21.30 21.06
CA GLN A 2 2.95 -20.11 20.77
C GLN A 2 2.01 -18.92 20.56
N PRO A 3 2.32 -17.72 21.09
CA PRO A 3 1.51 -16.54 20.80
C PRO A 3 1.61 -16.24 19.30
N LYS A 4 0.48 -16.20 18.61
CA LYS A 4 0.42 -15.69 17.24
C LYS A 4 0.89 -14.24 17.29
N ASN A 5 1.94 -13.92 16.54
CA ASN A 5 2.46 -12.56 16.44
C ASN A 5 1.41 -11.70 15.70
N GLN A 6 0.57 -11.01 16.48
CA GLN A 6 -0.42 -10.02 16.04
C GLN A 6 0.09 -9.11 14.90
N HIS A 7 1.38 -8.76 14.94
CA HIS A 7 2.05 -7.90 13.97
C HIS A 7 2.15 -8.48 12.54
N SER A 8 2.23 -9.81 12.42
CA SER A 8 2.26 -10.50 11.12
C SER A 8 0.87 -10.56 10.49
N ASP A 9 -0.15 -10.82 11.31
CA ASP A 9 -1.53 -10.93 10.87
C ASP A 9 -2.08 -9.58 10.37
N ASP A 10 -1.65 -8.48 11.00
CA ASP A 10 -2.04 -7.12 10.61
C ASP A 10 -1.44 -6.71 9.24
N PHE A 11 -0.22 -7.17 8.93
CA PHE A 11 0.43 -6.85 7.67
C PHE A 11 -0.20 -7.58 6.48
N ASP A 12 -0.50 -8.88 6.65
CA ASP A 12 -1.19 -9.66 5.62
C ASP A 12 -2.61 -9.13 5.34
N ALA A 13 -3.31 -8.65 6.37
CA ALA A 13 -4.59 -7.99 6.23
C ALA A 13 -4.50 -6.69 5.41
N VAL A 14 -3.45 -5.89 5.61
CA VAL A 14 -3.19 -4.68 4.83
C VAL A 14 -2.90 -5.03 3.37
N LEU A 15 -2.03 -6.01 3.10
CA LEU A 15 -1.71 -6.42 1.73
C LEU A 15 -2.95 -6.94 0.98
N LYS A 16 -3.80 -7.72 1.65
CA LYS A 16 -5.05 -8.19 1.07
C LYS A 16 -5.96 -7.02 0.68
N ARG A 17 -6.11 -6.04 1.57
CA ARG A 17 -6.93 -4.85 1.32
C ARG A 17 -6.37 -3.98 0.18
N VAL A 18 -5.04 -3.85 0.11
CA VAL A 18 -4.35 -3.16 -1.00
C VAL A 18 -4.71 -3.81 -2.32
N GLU A 19 -4.68 -5.14 -2.41
CA GLU A 19 -4.93 -5.85 -3.67
C GLU A 19 -6.40 -5.76 -4.12
N GLU A 20 -7.33 -5.83 -3.17
CA GLU A 20 -8.77 -5.64 -3.42
C GLU A 20 -9.05 -4.24 -3.98
N GLU A 21 -8.49 -3.20 -3.34
CA GLU A 21 -8.68 -1.82 -3.78
C GLU A 21 -7.93 -1.50 -5.08
N ARG A 22 -6.75 -2.10 -5.29
CA ARG A 22 -6.00 -1.97 -6.55
C ARG A 22 -6.83 -2.50 -7.72
N SER A 23 -7.43 -3.67 -7.57
CA SER A 23 -8.28 -4.27 -8.61
C SER A 23 -9.50 -3.40 -8.93
N ARG A 24 -10.11 -2.80 -7.89
CA ARG A 24 -11.26 -1.91 -8.04
C ARG A 24 -10.89 -0.58 -8.70
N LEU A 25 -9.77 0.02 -8.30
CA LEU A 25 -9.34 1.34 -8.76
C LEU A 25 -8.62 1.31 -10.11
N ALA A 26 -7.95 0.20 -10.47
CA ALA A 26 -7.28 0.07 -11.76
C ALA A 26 -8.25 0.24 -12.96
N VAL A 27 -9.51 -0.18 -12.80
CA VAL A 27 -10.56 0.03 -13.82
C VAL A 27 -10.95 1.50 -13.95
N LEU A 28 -10.89 2.25 -12.85
CA LEU A 28 -11.29 3.66 -12.79
C LEU A 28 -10.14 4.61 -13.14
N LEU A 29 -8.90 4.13 -13.05
CA LEU A 29 -7.67 4.89 -13.27
C LEU A 29 -6.80 4.21 -14.33
N PRO A 30 -7.25 4.08 -15.60
CA PRO A 30 -6.51 3.35 -16.62
C PRO A 30 -5.14 3.96 -16.96
N ASP A 31 -4.94 5.26 -16.68
CA ASP A 31 -3.71 6.01 -16.95
C ASP A 31 -2.71 6.00 -15.78
N ILE A 32 -3.03 5.35 -14.65
CA ILE A 32 -2.10 5.22 -13.53
C ILE A 32 -1.20 4.01 -13.75
N ASP A 33 0.09 4.16 -13.42
CA ASP A 33 0.98 3.00 -13.36
C ASP A 33 0.49 2.05 -12.24
N PRO A 34 0.31 0.75 -12.52
CA PRO A 34 -0.15 -0.21 -11.51
C PRO A 34 0.75 -0.29 -10.27
N GLY A 35 2.05 -0.04 -10.43
CA GLY A 35 3.00 0.02 -9.32
C GLY A 35 2.80 1.27 -8.47
N ASP A 36 2.49 2.40 -9.08
CA ASP A 36 2.19 3.66 -8.37
C ASP A 36 0.91 3.54 -7.56
N LEU A 37 -0.15 2.97 -8.15
CA LEU A 37 -1.39 2.70 -7.44
C LEU A 37 -1.17 1.77 -6.23
N HIS A 38 -0.38 0.72 -6.40
CA HIS A 38 -0.03 -0.19 -5.31
C HIS A 38 0.73 0.54 -4.18
N ALA A 39 1.73 1.35 -4.52
CA ALA A 39 2.50 2.12 -3.54
C ALA A 39 1.62 3.10 -2.74
N ILE A 40 0.73 3.83 -3.42
CA ILE A 40 -0.24 4.75 -2.79
C ILE A 40 -1.13 3.99 -1.79
N LEU A 41 -1.68 2.85 -2.20
CA LEU A 41 -2.58 2.07 -1.34
C LEU A 41 -1.87 1.48 -0.13
N VAL A 42 -0.63 0.99 -0.29
CA VAL A 42 0.20 0.54 0.84
C VAL A 42 0.43 1.70 1.82
N ALA A 43 0.78 2.89 1.34
CA ALA A 43 1.02 4.06 2.18
C ALA A 43 -0.24 4.50 2.96
N ILE A 44 -1.42 4.47 2.30
CA ILE A 44 -2.71 4.82 2.91
C ILE A 44 -3.11 3.80 3.98
N PHE A 45 -2.99 2.50 3.68
CA PHE A 45 -3.49 1.45 4.57
C PHE A 45 -2.50 0.98 5.63
N GLN A 46 -1.20 1.30 5.52
CA GLN A 46 -0.27 0.99 6.60
C GLN A 46 -0.61 1.78 7.88
N PRO A 47 -0.64 1.11 9.05
CA PRO A 47 -0.82 1.78 10.33
C PRO A 47 0.30 2.78 10.64
N TRP A 48 -0.05 3.88 11.31
CA TRP A 48 0.91 4.84 11.83
C TRP A 48 1.79 4.15 12.89
N GLY A 49 3.11 4.19 12.72
CA GLY A 49 4.08 3.58 13.66
C GLY A 49 4.66 2.23 13.21
N MET A 50 4.16 1.63 12.13
CA MET A 50 4.65 0.33 11.61
C MET A 50 5.84 0.50 10.65
N GLY A 51 6.78 1.39 11.01
CA GLY A 51 7.93 1.73 10.17
C GLY A 51 7.49 2.06 8.75
N ARG A 52 6.64 3.10 8.59
CA ARG A 52 6.42 3.75 7.29
C ARG A 52 7.79 4.20 6.79
N GLY A 53 8.52 3.29 6.15
CA GLY A 53 9.66 3.63 5.35
C GLY A 53 9.08 4.60 4.36
N ILE A 54 9.44 5.88 4.50
CA ILE A 54 8.98 6.94 3.62
C ILE A 54 9.58 6.59 2.26
N PHE A 55 8.87 5.77 1.49
CA PHE A 55 9.28 5.36 0.16
C PHE A 55 8.92 6.54 -0.73
N VAL A 56 9.81 7.52 -0.79
CA VAL A 56 9.72 8.63 -1.74
C VAL A 56 9.92 8.03 -3.12
N ARG A 57 8.84 7.54 -3.71
CA ARG A 57 8.81 7.09 -5.10
C ARG A 57 8.28 8.26 -5.93
N GLN A 58 9.09 8.69 -6.88
CA GLN A 58 8.65 9.65 -7.89
C GLN A 58 7.78 8.90 -8.91
N ILE A 59 6.49 9.17 -8.91
CA ILE A 59 5.50 8.52 -9.79
C ILE A 59 5.38 9.25 -11.13
N ARG A 60 5.63 10.56 -11.13
CA ARG A 60 5.74 11.43 -12.32
C ARG A 60 6.79 12.52 -12.03
N PRO A 61 7.36 13.18 -13.03
CA PRO A 61 8.24 14.32 -12.80
C PRO A 61 7.58 15.34 -11.85
N GLY A 62 8.16 15.51 -10.66
CA GLY A 62 7.65 16.42 -9.62
C GLY A 62 6.51 15.90 -8.72
N VAL A 63 5.99 14.69 -8.95
CA VAL A 63 4.96 14.06 -8.10
C VAL A 63 5.56 12.93 -7.29
N TYR A 64 5.48 13.06 -5.97
CA TYR A 64 6.04 12.12 -4.99
C TYR A 64 4.93 11.54 -4.13
N VAL A 65 5.06 10.25 -3.81
CA VAL A 65 4.20 9.55 -2.84
C VAL A 65 5.04 9.27 -1.59
N PHE A 66 4.44 9.41 -0.41
CA PHE A 66 5.07 9.23 0.92
C PHE A 66 4.43 8.05 1.65
#